data_AF-A0A7Y1X873-F1
#
_entry.id   AF-A0A7Y1X873-F1
#
_cell.length_a   1.000
_cell.length_b   1.000
_cell.length_c   1.000
_cell.angle_alpha   90.00
_cell.angle_beta   90.00
_cell.angle_gamma   90.00
#
_symmetry.space_group_name_H-M   'P 1'
#
loop_
_entity.id
_entity.type
_entity.pdbx_description
1 polymer ?
#
loop_
_entity_poly.entity_id
_entity_poly.type
_entity_poly.pdbx_seq_one_letter_code
_entity_poly.pdbx_strand_id
1 'polypeptide(L)'
;AGDVPLAGDWNDDGCDTLAVFRDGLILVRNSLTTGFADEVFYYGLATDTPIVGDWDGNGTTDIGAYRRTNGFAYLRYSRTTGAADIEFFFGRPDDLVFAGDWDGDGDDTLGVMRPSDNIVYLSYENETRTADERFLVPASGQIPMAGRLE
;
A
#
# COMPACT_ATOMS: atom_id res chain seq x y z
N ALA A 1 -18.59 -3.41 -9.17
CA ALA A 1 -17.59 -4.45 -9.47
C ALA A 1 -16.28 -3.71 -9.65
N GLY A 2 -15.31 -3.90 -8.76
CA GLY A 2 -14.16 -3.00 -8.63
C GLY A 2 -13.61 -2.87 -7.20
N ASP A 3 -14.18 -3.59 -6.24
CA ASP A 3 -13.69 -3.59 -4.86
C ASP A 3 -12.29 -4.21 -4.79
N VAL A 4 -11.37 -3.53 -4.10
CA VAL A 4 -10.03 -4.03 -3.79
C VAL A 4 -9.96 -4.32 -2.29
N PRO A 5 -9.69 -5.58 -1.89
CA PRO A 5 -9.50 -5.90 -0.48
C PRO A 5 -8.16 -5.33 0.01
N LEU A 6 -8.16 -4.87 1.25
CA LEU A 6 -6.97 -4.44 1.99
C LEU A 6 -6.93 -5.20 3.32
N ALA A 7 -5.73 -5.40 3.84
CA ALA A 7 -5.51 -6.00 5.15
C ALA A 7 -4.52 -5.13 5.94
N GLY A 8 -4.73 -5.01 7.24
CA GLY A 8 -3.87 -4.24 8.15
C GLY A 8 -4.49 -4.11 9.53
N ASP A 9 -3.70 -3.65 10.50
CA ASP A 9 -4.15 -3.28 11.84
C ASP A 9 -4.77 -1.87 11.80
N TRP A 10 -6.08 -1.83 11.57
CA TRP A 10 -6.84 -0.59 11.42
C TRP A 10 -7.27 0.04 12.74
N ASN A 11 -7.12 -0.67 13.87
CA ASN A 11 -7.57 -0.22 15.18
C ASN A 11 -6.51 -0.32 16.28
N ASP A 12 -5.26 -0.48 15.86
CA ASP A 12 -4.04 -0.37 16.66
C ASP A 12 -4.01 -1.41 17.80
N ASP A 13 -4.58 -2.60 17.56
CA ASP A 13 -4.63 -3.69 18.54
C ASP A 13 -3.59 -4.80 18.27
N GLY A 14 -2.77 -4.62 17.24
CA GLY A 14 -1.74 -5.56 16.82
C GLY A 14 -2.30 -6.75 16.04
N CYS A 15 -3.50 -6.66 15.47
CA CYS A 15 -4.05 -7.73 14.64
C CYS A 15 -4.60 -7.18 13.30
N ASP A 16 -4.16 -7.80 12.20
CA ASP A 16 -4.69 -7.48 10.89
C ASP A 16 -6.18 -7.86 10.76
N THR A 17 -6.96 -6.92 10.26
CA THR A 17 -8.35 -7.12 9.84
C THR A 17 -8.56 -6.60 8.41
N LEU A 18 -9.82 -6.57 7.94
CA LEU A 18 -10.11 -6.35 6.52
C LEU A 18 -10.70 -4.97 6.27
N ALA A 19 -10.29 -4.37 5.16
CA ALA A 19 -10.99 -3.24 4.57
C ALA A 19 -11.28 -3.48 3.09
N VAL A 20 -12.21 -2.69 2.55
CA VAL A 20 -12.53 -2.65 1.13
C VAL A 20 -12.33 -1.25 0.61
N PHE A 21 -11.53 -1.10 -0.43
CA PHE A 21 -11.49 0.09 -1.27
C PHE A 21 -12.48 -0.05 -2.42
N ARG A 22 -13.31 0.97 -2.63
CA ARG A 22 -14.30 1.05 -3.70
C ARG A 22 -14.35 2.47 -4.23
N ASP A 23 -13.77 2.69 -5.41
CA ASP A 23 -13.82 3.97 -6.10
C ASP A 23 -13.40 5.19 -5.23
N GLY A 24 -12.36 5.03 -4.41
CA GLY A 24 -11.88 6.06 -3.47
C GLY A 24 -12.49 6.01 -2.08
N LEU A 25 -13.55 5.20 -1.86
CA LEU A 25 -14.15 4.95 -0.55
C LEU A 25 -13.48 3.75 0.12
N ILE A 26 -13.00 3.92 1.34
CA ILE A 26 -12.48 2.86 2.20
C ILE A 26 -13.54 2.50 3.23
N LEU A 27 -13.82 1.21 3.35
CA LEU A 27 -14.74 0.62 4.34
C LEU A 27 -13.98 -0.39 5.19
N VAL A 28 -13.70 -0.03 6.44
CA VAL A 28 -12.90 -0.83 7.37
C VAL A 28 -13.82 -1.69 8.25
N ARG A 29 -13.40 -2.93 8.53
CA ARG A 29 -14.03 -3.81 9.50
C ARG A 29 -12.97 -4.36 10.46
N ASN A 30 -13.04 -3.91 11.72
CA ASN A 30 -12.08 -4.26 12.79
C ASN A 30 -12.37 -5.64 13.42
N SER A 31 -13.12 -6.49 12.72
CA SER A 31 -13.38 -7.87 13.15
C SER A 31 -13.63 -8.78 11.95
N LEU A 32 -13.15 -10.00 12.02
CA LEU A 32 -13.37 -11.03 10.99
C LEU A 32 -14.76 -11.69 11.13
N THR A 33 -15.79 -10.86 11.25
CA THR A 33 -17.20 -11.26 11.36
C THR A 33 -18.04 -10.54 10.30
N THR A 34 -19.21 -11.10 9.96
CA THR A 34 -20.16 -10.43 9.06
C THR A 34 -20.70 -9.15 9.70
N GLY A 35 -20.85 -8.08 8.93
CA GLY A 35 -21.42 -6.84 9.44
C GLY A 35 -21.20 -5.65 8.51
N PHE A 36 -21.57 -4.47 8.99
CA PHE A 36 -21.25 -3.19 8.36
C PHE A 36 -19.83 -2.75 8.73
N ALA A 37 -19.30 -1.79 7.98
CA ALA A 37 -18.02 -1.17 8.28
C ALA A 37 -18.06 -0.45 9.65
N ASP A 38 -16.98 -0.56 10.40
CA ASP A 38 -16.76 0.16 11.66
C ASP A 38 -16.28 1.59 11.37
N GLU A 39 -15.46 1.76 10.32
CA GLU A 39 -14.97 3.05 9.85
C GLU A 39 -15.15 3.21 8.34
N VAL A 40 -15.43 4.45 7.90
CA VAL A 40 -15.64 4.79 6.50
C VAL A 40 -15.03 6.15 6.21
N PHE A 41 -14.14 6.21 5.23
CA PHE A 41 -13.50 7.45 4.79
C PHE A 41 -13.11 7.39 3.32
N TYR A 42 -12.85 8.54 2.72
CA TYR A 42 -12.33 8.63 1.34
C TYR A 42 -10.83 8.89 1.33
N TYR A 43 -10.11 8.28 0.38
CA TYR A 43 -8.73 8.62 0.07
C TYR A 43 -8.35 8.18 -1.35
N GLY A 44 -7.54 8.99 -2.03
CA GLY A 44 -7.16 8.77 -3.44
C GLY A 44 -8.29 9.01 -4.44
N LEU A 45 -7.99 8.82 -5.73
CA LEU A 45 -8.98 8.80 -6.80
C LEU A 45 -9.55 7.39 -7.00
N ALA A 46 -10.73 7.30 -7.60
CA ALA A 46 -11.33 6.01 -7.96
C ALA A 46 -10.45 5.12 -8.85
N THR A 47 -9.54 5.73 -9.61
CA THR A 47 -8.60 5.02 -10.51
C THR A 47 -7.25 4.71 -9.87
N ASP A 48 -6.98 5.23 -8.67
CA ASP A 48 -5.72 4.95 -7.99
C ASP A 48 -5.77 3.53 -7.40
N THR A 49 -4.60 2.90 -7.31
CA THR A 49 -4.45 1.61 -6.62
C THR A 49 -4.27 1.89 -5.13
N PRO A 50 -5.13 1.37 -4.25
CA PRO A 50 -4.94 1.54 -2.81
C PRO A 50 -3.74 0.71 -2.35
N ILE A 51 -2.98 1.27 -1.41
CA ILE A 51 -1.87 0.62 -0.73
C ILE A 51 -1.91 0.97 0.75
N VAL A 52 -1.36 0.11 1.58
CA VAL A 52 -1.37 0.24 3.05
C VAL A 52 -0.01 -0.16 3.59
N GLY A 53 0.36 0.40 4.72
CA GLY A 53 1.61 0.15 5.43
C GLY A 53 1.77 1.13 6.59
N ASP A 54 2.74 0.88 7.46
CA ASP A 54 3.16 1.78 8.55
C ASP A 54 4.15 2.82 8.01
N TRP A 55 3.64 3.94 7.47
CA TRP A 55 4.50 4.87 6.71
C TRP A 55 5.39 5.76 7.59
N ASP A 56 5.09 5.84 8.89
CA ASP A 56 5.77 6.71 9.86
C ASP A 56 6.33 5.97 11.08
N GLY A 57 6.36 4.63 11.02
CA GLY A 57 7.01 3.76 12.00
C GLY A 57 6.33 3.71 13.36
N ASN A 58 5.05 4.08 13.42
CA ASN A 58 4.32 4.18 14.69
C ASN A 58 3.71 2.84 15.15
N GLY A 59 3.85 1.80 14.32
CA GLY A 59 3.38 0.44 14.55
C GLY A 59 1.98 0.16 14.03
N THR A 60 1.33 1.10 13.34
CA THR A 60 -0.09 1.02 12.93
C THR A 60 -0.27 1.11 11.42
N THR A 61 -1.41 0.64 10.90
CA THR A 61 -1.67 0.73 9.45
C THR A 61 -2.15 2.10 9.03
N ASP A 62 -1.45 2.68 8.06
CA ASP A 62 -1.79 3.90 7.34
C ASP A 62 -2.29 3.63 5.90
N ILE A 63 -2.89 4.66 5.29
CA ILE A 63 -3.46 4.59 3.95
C ILE A 63 -2.59 5.30 2.91
N GLY A 64 -2.48 4.70 1.74
CA GLY A 64 -1.82 5.27 0.58
C GLY A 64 -2.60 5.04 -0.71
N ALA A 65 -2.27 5.83 -1.72
CA ALA A 65 -2.79 5.69 -3.07
C ALA A 65 -1.64 5.74 -4.08
N TYR A 66 -1.61 4.81 -5.02
CA TYR A 66 -0.62 4.74 -6.09
C TYR A 66 -1.28 4.94 -7.45
N ARG A 67 -0.86 6.00 -8.14
CA ARG A 67 -1.37 6.35 -9.45
C ARG A 67 -0.55 5.67 -10.54
N ARG A 68 -1.00 4.48 -10.93
CA ARG A 68 -0.31 3.65 -11.95
C ARG A 68 -0.16 4.31 -13.31
N THR A 69 -0.90 5.36 -13.64
CA THR A 69 -0.77 6.06 -14.92
C THR A 69 0.48 6.94 -14.99
N ASN A 70 1.05 7.33 -13.85
CA ASN A 70 2.22 8.21 -13.81
C ASN A 70 3.25 7.83 -12.73
N GLY A 71 3.06 6.75 -11.98
CA GLY A 71 4.00 6.22 -10.98
C GLY A 71 4.10 7.05 -9.68
N PHE A 72 3.15 7.94 -9.42
CA PHE A 72 3.12 8.71 -8.17
C PHE A 72 2.46 7.92 -7.03
N ALA A 73 3.08 8.01 -5.85
CA ALA A 73 2.53 7.60 -4.59
C ALA A 73 2.07 8.83 -3.79
N TYR A 74 0.98 8.63 -3.05
CA TYR A 74 0.36 9.62 -2.17
C TYR A 74 0.11 8.94 -0.82
N LEU A 75 1.03 9.09 0.14
CA LEU A 75 0.94 8.43 1.44
C LEU A 75 0.38 9.39 2.49
N ARG A 76 -0.44 8.86 3.39
CA ARG A 76 -1.10 9.62 4.44
C ARG A 76 -0.96 8.87 5.76
N TYR A 77 -0.37 9.52 6.75
CA TYR A 77 -0.02 8.95 8.07
C TYR A 77 -1.25 8.92 9.01
N SER A 78 -2.42 8.69 8.42
CA SER A 78 -3.69 8.57 9.14
C SER A 78 -4.78 7.98 8.25
N ARG A 79 -5.72 7.27 8.89
CA ARG A 79 -6.91 6.68 8.25
C ARG A 79 -8.06 7.68 8.12
N THR A 80 -7.80 8.84 7.50
CA THR A 80 -8.79 9.93 7.38
C THR A 80 -8.84 10.54 5.98
N THR A 81 -9.92 11.22 5.64
CA THR A 81 -10.00 12.00 4.39
C THR A 81 -9.15 13.26 4.45
N GLY A 82 -8.35 13.50 3.42
CA GLY A 82 -7.48 14.66 3.35
C GLY A 82 -6.47 14.58 2.21
N ALA A 83 -5.55 15.55 2.20
CA ALA A 83 -4.38 15.53 1.32
C ALA A 83 -3.39 14.44 1.76
N ALA A 84 -2.46 14.07 0.89
CA ALA A 84 -1.32 13.24 1.28
C ALA A 84 -0.41 14.03 2.24
N ASP A 85 0.21 13.33 3.19
CA ASP A 85 1.27 13.91 4.02
C ASP A 85 2.58 13.97 3.23
N ILE A 86 2.83 12.94 2.40
CA ILE A 86 3.93 12.92 1.43
C ILE A 86 3.46 12.42 0.06
N GLU A 87 4.05 12.99 -0.99
CA GLU A 87 3.86 12.57 -2.37
C GLU A 87 5.21 12.47 -3.09
N PHE A 88 5.42 11.37 -3.80
CA PHE A 88 6.67 11.12 -4.50
C PHE A 88 6.47 10.16 -5.68
N PHE A 89 7.44 10.11 -6.58
CA PHE A 89 7.43 9.17 -7.69
C PHE A 89 8.33 7.97 -7.40
N PHE A 90 7.80 6.77 -7.57
CA PHE A 90 8.56 5.52 -7.51
C PHE A 90 8.00 4.50 -8.51
N GLY A 91 8.88 3.93 -9.34
CA GLY A 91 8.49 2.99 -10.40
C GLY A 91 8.25 3.67 -11.75
N ARG A 92 7.32 3.13 -12.55
CA ARG A 92 6.93 3.60 -13.89
C ARG A 92 5.44 3.36 -14.10
N PRO A 93 4.85 3.97 -15.13
CA PRO A 93 3.50 3.60 -15.53
C PRO A 93 3.34 2.08 -15.70
N ASP A 94 2.20 1.56 -15.25
CA ASP A 94 1.81 0.15 -15.26
C ASP A 94 2.56 -0.79 -14.31
N ASP A 95 3.58 -0.33 -13.57
CA ASP A 95 4.17 -1.13 -12.50
C ASP A 95 3.08 -1.48 -11.44
N LEU A 96 3.23 -2.65 -10.81
CA LEU A 96 2.37 -3.14 -9.73
C LEU A 96 3.01 -2.78 -8.40
N VAL A 97 2.35 -1.94 -7.60
CA VAL A 97 2.86 -1.47 -6.31
C VAL A 97 2.50 -2.43 -5.17
N PHE A 98 3.35 -2.49 -4.16
CA PHE A 98 3.12 -3.12 -2.86
C PHE A 98 4.00 -2.41 -1.82
N ALA A 99 3.84 -2.74 -0.55
CA ALA A 99 4.54 -2.07 0.56
C ALA A 99 4.95 -3.06 1.64
N GLY A 100 5.99 -2.71 2.39
CA GLY A 100 6.54 -3.49 3.49
C GLY A 100 7.86 -2.89 4.00
N ASP A 101 8.26 -3.31 5.18
CA ASP A 101 9.58 -3.03 5.77
C ASP A 101 10.64 -3.96 5.16
N TRP A 102 11.47 -3.43 4.26
CA TRP A 102 12.44 -4.21 3.49
C TRP A 102 13.83 -4.26 4.13
N ASP A 103 14.17 -3.28 4.97
CA ASP A 103 15.49 -3.13 5.58
C ASP A 103 15.48 -3.26 7.12
N GLY A 104 14.30 -3.44 7.71
CA GLY A 104 14.09 -3.80 9.11
C GLY A 104 14.14 -2.61 10.05
N ASP A 105 13.84 -1.40 9.58
CA ASP A 105 13.90 -0.18 10.38
C ASP A 105 12.57 0.16 11.09
N GLY A 106 11.48 -0.53 10.70
CA GLY A 106 10.14 -0.37 11.25
C GLY A 106 9.20 0.45 10.38
N ASP A 107 9.69 1.09 9.31
CA ASP A 107 8.88 1.88 8.39
C ASP A 107 8.55 1.04 7.13
N ASP A 108 7.27 0.96 6.77
CA ASP A 108 6.90 0.37 5.49
C ASP A 108 7.26 1.32 4.34
N THR A 109 7.86 0.76 3.30
CA THR A 109 8.29 1.52 2.12
C THR A 109 7.83 0.84 0.83
N LEU A 110 7.84 1.57 -0.29
CA LEU A 110 7.28 1.04 -1.54
C LEU A 110 8.19 0.03 -2.24
N GLY A 111 7.55 -1.05 -2.68
CA GLY A 111 8.05 -1.95 -3.71
C GLY A 111 7.20 -1.85 -4.98
N VAL A 112 7.83 -2.05 -6.14
CA VAL A 112 7.12 -2.21 -7.40
C VAL A 112 7.59 -3.43 -8.19
N MET A 113 6.63 -4.17 -8.73
CA MET A 113 6.86 -5.25 -9.68
C MET A 113 6.61 -4.72 -11.09
N ARG A 114 7.62 -4.82 -11.95
CA ARG A 114 7.53 -4.51 -13.37
C ARG A 114 7.24 -5.77 -14.18
N PRO A 115 6.01 -5.97 -14.69
CA PRO A 115 5.67 -7.20 -15.41
C PRO A 115 6.41 -7.36 -16.73
N SER A 116 6.80 -6.25 -17.40
CA SER A 116 7.50 -6.30 -18.69
C SER A 116 8.87 -6.97 -18.61
N ASP A 117 9.54 -6.81 -17.47
CA ASP A 117 10.93 -7.25 -17.26
C ASP A 117 10.99 -8.42 -16.27
N ASN A 118 9.87 -8.72 -15.61
CA ASN A 118 9.73 -9.64 -14.50
C ASN A 118 10.65 -9.31 -13.31
N ILE A 119 10.82 -8.02 -12.99
CA ILE A 119 11.73 -7.54 -11.95
C ILE A 119 10.95 -6.81 -10.86
N VAL A 120 11.25 -7.16 -9.61
CA VAL A 120 10.88 -6.38 -8.43
C VAL A 120 11.94 -5.33 -8.14
N TYR A 121 11.49 -4.15 -7.74
CA TYR A 121 12.30 -3.02 -7.28
C TYR A 121 11.81 -2.61 -5.89
N LEU A 122 12.70 -2.51 -4.91
CA LEU A 122 12.38 -2.08 -3.54
C LEU A 122 13.06 -0.74 -3.24
N SER A 123 12.36 0.15 -2.55
CA SER A 123 12.90 1.40 -2.00
C SER A 123 13.01 1.24 -0.49
N TYR A 124 14.07 1.73 0.13
CA TYR A 124 14.17 1.78 1.60
C TYR A 124 13.69 3.11 2.18
N GLU A 125 13.21 4.01 1.32
CA GLU A 125 12.78 5.35 1.72
C GLU A 125 11.56 5.76 0.91
N ASN A 126 10.64 6.50 1.54
CA ASN A 126 9.44 7.04 0.91
C ASN A 126 9.70 8.40 0.24
N GLU A 127 10.60 8.41 -0.74
CA GLU A 127 10.99 9.61 -1.49
C GLU A 127 11.22 9.32 -2.98
N THR A 128 11.37 10.38 -3.79
CA THR A 128 11.63 10.19 -5.23
C THR A 128 13.07 9.74 -5.45
N ARG A 129 13.26 8.45 -5.70
CA ARG A 129 14.59 7.84 -5.87
C ARG A 129 14.60 6.64 -6.84
N THR A 130 15.80 6.17 -7.16
CA THR A 130 15.98 4.85 -7.75
C THR A 130 15.90 3.79 -6.66
N ALA A 131 15.41 2.60 -7.02
CA ALA A 131 15.34 1.47 -6.12
C ALA A 131 16.71 1.11 -5.51
N ASP A 132 16.68 0.77 -4.23
CA ASP A 132 17.82 0.29 -3.45
C ASP A 132 18.13 -1.16 -3.80
N GLU A 133 17.08 -1.98 -3.92
CA GLU A 133 17.20 -3.38 -4.34
C GLU A 133 16.37 -3.71 -5.57
N ARG A 134 16.83 -4.74 -6.30
CA ARG A 134 16.04 -5.35 -7.36
C ARG A 134 16.37 -6.82 -7.53
N PHE A 135 15.36 -7.62 -7.85
CA PHE A 135 15.55 -9.03 -8.13
C PHE A 135 14.60 -9.54 -9.21
N LEU A 136 15.04 -10.57 -9.93
CA LEU A 136 14.23 -11.23 -10.94
C LEU A 136 13.19 -12.13 -10.26
N VAL A 137 11.94 -11.99 -10.68
CA VAL A 137 10.89 -12.96 -10.40
C VAL A 137 11.05 -14.11 -11.40
N PRO A 138 11.19 -15.37 -10.96
CA PRO A 138 11.58 -16.46 -11.86
C PRO A 138 10.47 -16.95 -12.79
N ALA A 139 9.20 -16.69 -12.47
CA ALA A 139 8.07 -17.06 -13.32
C ALA A 139 7.19 -15.86 -13.66
N SER A 140 6.70 -15.79 -14.90
CA SER A 140 5.78 -14.73 -15.33
C SER A 140 4.42 -14.89 -14.63
N GLY A 141 3.83 -13.79 -14.17
CA GLY A 141 2.50 -13.78 -13.57
C GLY A 141 2.48 -13.97 -12.05
N GLN A 142 3.64 -14.06 -11.39
CA GLN A 142 3.72 -13.97 -9.93
C GLN A 142 3.58 -12.50 -9.50
N ILE A 143 2.77 -12.28 -8.47
CA ILE A 143 2.61 -10.98 -7.82
C ILE A 143 3.29 -11.10 -6.46
N PRO A 144 4.31 -10.27 -6.17
CA PRO A 144 4.88 -10.22 -4.84
C PRO A 144 3.79 -9.85 -3.84
N MET A 145 3.75 -10.58 -2.74
CA MET A 145 2.97 -10.19 -1.57
C MET A 145 3.96 -9.82 -0.48
N ALA A 146 3.55 -8.86 0.33
CA ALA A 146 4.29 -8.40 1.47
C ALA A 146 3.36 -8.36 2.67
N GLY A 147 3.97 -8.41 3.84
CA GLY A 147 3.28 -8.40 5.11
C GLY A 147 4.30 -8.29 6.22
N ARG A 148 3.86 -7.78 7.35
CA ARG A 148 4.68 -7.67 8.56
C ARG A 148 4.94 -9.09 9.10
N LEU A 149 6.18 -9.36 9.48
CA LEU A 149 6.55 -10.57 10.20
C LEU A 149 6.51 -10.23 11.69
N GLU A 150 5.42 -10.60 12.37
CA GLU A 150 5.27 -10.49 13.83
C GLU A 150 6.02 -11.60 14.59
#